data_AF-A0A2R6R7G0-F1
#
_entry.id   AF-A0A2R6R7G0-F1
#
_cell.length_a   1.000
_cell.length_b   1.000
_cell.length_c   1.000
_cell.angle_alpha   90.00
_cell.angle_beta   90.00
_cell.angle_gamma   90.00
#
_symmetry.space_group_name_H-M   'P 1'
#
loop_
_entity.id
_entity.type
_entity.pdbx_description
1 polymer ?
#
loop_
_entity_poly.entity_id
_entity_poly.type
_entity_poly.pdbx_seq_one_letter_code
_entity_poly.pdbx_strand_id
1 'polypeptide(L)'
;MTGQAHKDLFPFNASFYAQLQNISDTCGYTDYLDKFVTYPPAGQLPLPAGATIDPVTKAVQDAIHAPHINWEACTSGSVYINKTTGAAGRDQSVASMLSIFPNVIEKSVRTVVVHGLADFILVAEGTRIAIQNMTWNGLQGFQTPIEPDSFIVDGMGNFGTMHQERGLTFVEFSYSGHMTPRTPFSICV
;
A
#
# COMPACT_ATOMS: atom_id res chain seq x y z
N MET A 1 -16.65 -3.82 18.87
CA MET A 1 -16.04 -2.95 17.83
C MET A 1 -16.98 -1.83 17.41
N THR A 2 -16.47 -0.61 17.35
CA THR A 2 -17.18 0.63 17.02
C THR A 2 -17.58 0.78 15.54
N GLY A 3 -17.05 -0.06 14.63
CA GLY A 3 -17.38 0.01 13.20
C GLY A 3 -18.88 -0.22 12.91
N GLN A 4 -19.52 -1.15 13.62
CA GLN A 4 -20.94 -1.44 13.44
C GLN A 4 -21.85 -0.37 14.07
N ALA A 5 -21.33 0.40 15.03
CA ALA A 5 -22.00 1.55 15.65
C ALA A 5 -21.87 2.84 14.82
N HIS A 6 -21.00 2.85 13.81
CA HIS A 6 -20.74 3.98 12.92
C HIS A 6 -20.95 3.62 11.44
N LYS A 7 -21.96 2.80 11.15
CA LYS A 7 -22.33 2.43 9.76
C LYS A 7 -22.59 3.62 8.85
N ASP A 8 -23.00 4.74 9.44
CA ASP A 8 -23.28 5.99 8.72
C ASP A 8 -22.00 6.69 8.23
N LEU A 9 -20.85 6.42 8.87
CA LEU A 9 -19.54 6.97 8.48
C LEU A 9 -18.83 6.08 7.47
N PHE A 10 -19.11 4.78 7.48
CA PHE A 10 -18.48 3.79 6.61
C PHE A 10 -19.54 2.88 5.98
N PRO A 11 -20.03 3.18 4.75
CA PRO A 11 -21.14 2.47 4.11
C PRO A 11 -20.70 1.12 3.52
N PHE A 12 -20.09 0.26 4.32
CA PHE A 12 -19.68 -1.06 3.90
C PHE A 12 -20.83 -2.08 3.91
N ASN A 13 -20.74 -3.12 3.07
CA ASN A 13 -21.72 -4.20 3.05
C ASN A 13 -21.57 -5.15 4.25
N ALA A 14 -22.60 -5.96 4.52
CA ALA A 14 -22.66 -6.81 5.71
C ALA A 14 -21.55 -7.88 5.75
N SER A 15 -21.22 -8.49 4.61
CA SER A 15 -20.11 -9.45 4.50
C SER A 15 -18.77 -8.82 4.86
N PHE A 16 -18.55 -7.57 4.44
CA PHE A 16 -17.33 -6.85 4.72
C PHE A 16 -17.21 -6.50 6.21
N TYR A 17 -18.31 -6.09 6.84
CA TYR A 17 -18.33 -5.89 8.29
C TYR A 17 -17.97 -7.16 9.06
N ALA A 18 -18.45 -8.32 8.60
CA ALA A 18 -18.11 -9.60 9.22
C ALA A 18 -16.61 -9.93 9.03
N GLN A 19 -16.04 -9.64 7.87
CA GLN A 19 -14.61 -9.86 7.61
C GLN A 19 -13.73 -8.96 8.48
N LEU A 20 -14.04 -7.66 8.58
CA LEU A 20 -13.33 -6.74 9.47
C LEU A 20 -13.43 -7.16 10.93
N GLN A 21 -14.63 -7.62 11.34
CA GLN A 21 -14.86 -8.09 12.70
C GLN A 21 -13.96 -9.29 13.01
N ASN A 22 -13.94 -10.29 12.12
CA ASN A 22 -13.11 -11.47 12.25
C ASN A 22 -11.61 -11.14 12.30
N ILE A 23 -11.14 -10.21 11.47
CA ILE A 23 -9.75 -9.74 11.47
C ILE A 23 -9.39 -9.10 12.81
N SER A 24 -10.18 -8.16 13.31
CA SER A 24 -9.87 -7.48 14.57
C SER A 24 -9.99 -8.40 15.80
N ASP A 25 -10.89 -9.38 15.78
CA ASP A 25 -10.95 -10.41 16.83
C ASP A 25 -9.70 -11.31 16.79
N THR A 26 -9.33 -11.78 15.59
CA THR A 26 -8.14 -12.63 15.40
C THR A 26 -6.85 -11.93 15.84
N CYS A 27 -6.79 -10.62 15.68
CA CYS A 27 -5.63 -9.81 16.05
C CYS A 27 -5.68 -9.23 17.45
N GLY A 28 -6.69 -9.58 18.25
CA GLY A 28 -6.84 -9.10 19.63
C GLY A 28 -7.09 -7.59 19.74
N TYR A 29 -7.42 -6.91 18.63
CA TYR A 29 -7.78 -5.49 18.65
C TYR A 29 -9.07 -5.26 19.39
N THR A 30 -10.05 -6.17 19.28
CA THR A 30 -11.30 -6.09 20.02
C THR A 30 -11.04 -6.11 21.53
N ASP A 31 -10.26 -7.08 22.01
CA ASP A 31 -9.89 -7.19 23.43
C ASP A 31 -9.08 -5.98 23.91
N TYR A 32 -8.16 -5.48 23.08
CA TYR A 32 -7.38 -4.29 23.38
C TYR A 32 -8.28 -3.05 23.54
N LEU A 33 -9.22 -2.84 22.60
CA LEU A 33 -10.15 -1.72 22.66
C LEU A 33 -11.06 -1.82 23.88
N ASP A 34 -11.63 -3.00 24.15
CA ASP A 34 -12.53 -3.20 25.29
C ASP A 34 -11.80 -3.01 26.63
N LYS A 35 -10.53 -3.42 26.69
CA LYS A 35 -9.72 -3.32 27.92
C LYS A 35 -9.18 -1.92 28.18
N PHE A 36 -8.78 -1.19 27.14
CA PHE A 36 -7.99 0.03 27.30
C PHE A 36 -8.71 1.30 26.85
N VAL A 37 -9.70 1.23 25.95
CA VAL A 37 -10.48 2.39 25.49
C VAL A 37 -11.70 2.59 26.40
N THR A 38 -11.43 2.89 27.66
CA THR A 38 -12.44 3.19 28.69
C THR A 38 -12.46 4.69 29.01
N TYR A 39 -13.62 5.20 29.43
CA TYR A 39 -13.79 6.61 29.81
C TYR A 39 -14.13 6.73 31.31
N PRO A 40 -13.36 7.52 32.11
CA PRO A 40 -12.14 8.24 31.74
C PRO A 40 -10.95 7.29 31.51
N PRO A 41 -9.95 7.68 30.70
CA PRO A 41 -8.78 6.85 30.44
C PRO A 41 -7.93 6.66 31.71
N ALA A 42 -7.53 5.42 31.98
CA ALA A 42 -6.75 5.06 33.17
C ALA A 42 -5.26 5.42 33.08
N GLY A 43 -4.81 5.97 31.95
CA GLY A 43 -3.42 6.34 31.68
C GLY A 43 -3.07 6.26 30.20
N GLN A 44 -1.77 6.37 29.89
CA GLN A 44 -1.27 6.15 28.54
C GLN A 44 -1.48 4.68 28.16
N LEU A 45 -2.10 4.43 27.00
CA LEU A 45 -2.44 3.08 26.56
C LEU A 45 -1.15 2.29 26.22
N PRO A 46 -1.05 1.02 26.63
CA PRO A 46 0.10 0.19 26.29
C PRO A 46 0.13 -0.11 24.79
N LEU A 47 1.28 -0.45 24.22
CA LEU A 47 1.32 -0.90 22.82
C LEU A 47 0.52 -2.21 22.65
N PRO A 48 -0.18 -2.42 21.52
CA PRO A 48 -0.78 -3.70 21.20
C PRO A 48 0.27 -4.82 21.20
N ALA A 49 -0.12 -6.02 21.63
CA ALA A 49 0.75 -7.20 21.56
C ALA A 49 1.16 -7.45 20.10
N GLY A 50 2.46 -7.58 19.83
CA GLY A 50 3.03 -7.74 18.48
C GLY A 50 3.74 -6.50 17.94
N ALA A 51 3.49 -5.31 18.50
CA ALA A 51 4.20 -4.09 18.13
C ALA A 51 5.66 -4.11 18.63
N THR A 52 6.54 -4.80 17.89
CA THR A 52 7.98 -4.67 18.06
C THR A 52 8.48 -3.50 17.21
N ILE A 53 9.10 -2.51 17.84
CA ILE A 53 10.14 -1.76 17.14
C ILE A 53 11.24 -2.79 16.96
N ASP A 54 11.50 -3.25 15.75
CA ASP A 54 12.55 -4.23 15.49
C ASP A 54 13.88 -3.47 15.34
N PRO A 55 14.73 -3.37 16.40
CA PRO A 55 16.08 -2.92 16.19
C PRO A 55 16.80 -4.01 15.38
N VAL A 56 17.29 -3.68 14.19
CA VAL A 56 18.18 -4.56 13.44
C VAL A 56 19.40 -4.86 14.32
N THR A 57 19.38 -6.01 15.01
CA THR A 57 20.39 -6.35 16.00
C THR A 57 21.71 -6.71 15.33
N LYS A 58 22.84 -6.59 16.04
CA LYS A 58 24.15 -7.05 15.53
C LYS A 58 24.11 -8.51 15.07
N ALA A 59 23.37 -9.36 15.78
CA ALA A 59 23.20 -10.76 15.40
C ALA A 59 22.48 -10.93 14.05
N VAL A 60 21.47 -10.09 13.76
CA VAL A 60 20.83 -10.05 12.43
C VAL A 60 21.82 -9.54 11.37
N GLN A 61 22.59 -8.51 11.69
CA GLN A 61 23.61 -7.95 10.78
C GLN A 61 24.69 -8.97 10.45
N ASP A 62 25.17 -9.73 11.44
CA ASP A 62 26.10 -10.84 11.25
C ASP A 62 25.49 -11.92 10.34
N ALA A 63 24.24 -12.31 10.59
CA ALA A 63 23.56 -13.36 9.83
C ALA A 63 23.35 -13.01 8.34
N ILE A 64 23.18 -11.73 8.00
CA ILE A 64 23.04 -11.26 6.61
C ILE A 64 24.34 -10.70 6.02
N HIS A 65 25.46 -10.81 6.75
CA HIS A 65 26.76 -10.24 6.38
C HIS A 65 26.70 -8.71 6.11
N ALA A 66 25.87 -7.99 6.85
CA ALA A 66 25.78 -6.54 6.78
C ALA A 66 26.77 -5.86 7.76
N PRO A 67 27.26 -4.65 7.43
CA PRO A 67 28.08 -3.86 8.35
C PRO A 67 27.35 -3.54 9.66
N HIS A 68 28.12 -3.42 10.75
CA HIS A 68 27.58 -3.08 12.06
C HIS A 68 27.27 -1.58 12.16
N ILE A 69 26.03 -1.21 11.87
CA ILE A 69 25.57 0.19 11.90
C ILE A 69 24.23 0.33 12.63
N ASN A 70 23.93 1.55 13.07
CA ASN A 70 22.57 1.91 13.46
C ASN A 70 21.75 2.04 12.18
N TRP A 71 20.91 1.05 11.90
CA TRP A 71 20.09 1.02 10.70
C TRP A 71 18.87 1.93 10.85
N GLU A 72 18.54 2.65 9.78
CA GLU A 72 17.31 3.41 9.63
C GLU A 72 16.64 3.07 8.29
N ALA A 73 15.31 3.00 8.27
CA ALA A 73 14.56 2.66 7.06
C ALA A 73 14.61 3.75 6.00
N CYS A 74 14.62 5.01 6.44
CA CYS A 74 14.66 6.19 5.59
C CYS A 74 15.68 7.17 6.15
N THR A 75 16.51 7.76 5.28
CA THR A 75 17.43 8.83 5.68
C THR A 75 16.74 10.19 5.65
N SER A 76 17.13 11.08 6.56
CA SER A 76 16.70 12.48 6.55
C SER A 76 17.50 13.35 5.57
N GLY A 77 18.64 12.87 5.09
CA GLY A 77 19.44 13.52 4.06
C GLY A 77 18.94 13.24 2.65
N SER A 78 19.31 14.08 1.68
CA SER A 78 19.02 13.77 0.26
C SER A 78 19.92 12.65 -0.24
N VAL A 79 19.33 11.64 -0.87
CA VAL A 79 20.04 10.57 -1.59
C VAL A 79 20.43 10.99 -3.01
N TYR A 80 19.92 12.12 -3.49
CA TYR A 80 20.28 12.67 -4.78
C TYR A 80 21.42 13.68 -4.63
N ILE A 81 22.36 13.66 -5.57
CA ILE A 81 23.50 14.59 -5.59
C ILE A 81 23.35 15.53 -6.78
N ASN A 82 23.60 16.82 -6.52
CA ASN A 82 23.75 17.80 -7.58
C ASN A 82 25.07 17.53 -8.32
N LYS A 83 24.99 17.15 -9.59
CA LYS A 83 26.16 16.78 -10.40
C LYS A 83 27.17 17.91 -10.60
N THR A 84 26.75 19.17 -10.47
CA THR A 84 27.60 20.34 -10.66
C THR A 84 28.31 20.75 -9.38
N THR A 85 27.63 20.69 -8.23
CA THR A 85 28.16 21.20 -6.95
C THR A 85 28.62 20.10 -6.00
N GLY A 86 28.25 18.83 -6.25
CA GLY A 86 28.50 17.71 -5.34
C GLY A 86 27.65 17.73 -4.06
N ALA A 87 26.80 18.73 -3.87
CA ALA A 87 25.95 18.87 -2.70
C ALA A 87 24.66 18.06 -2.81
N ALA A 88 23.89 18.00 -1.72
CA ALA A 88 22.54 17.44 -1.70
C ALA A 88 21.66 18.07 -2.80
N GLY A 89 21.02 17.23 -3.60
CA GLY A 89 20.18 17.60 -4.73
C GLY A 89 18.76 17.05 -4.58
N ARG A 90 18.05 16.99 -5.70
CA ARG A 90 16.72 16.37 -5.83
C ARG A 90 16.68 15.52 -7.08
N ASP A 91 15.68 14.67 -7.21
CA ASP A 91 15.39 14.02 -8.49
C ASP A 91 15.13 15.10 -9.56
N GLN A 92 15.74 14.93 -10.73
CA GLN A 92 15.59 15.81 -11.90
C GLN A 92 15.07 15.04 -13.12
N SER A 93 14.72 13.77 -12.94
CA SER A 93 14.13 12.96 -14.00
C SER A 93 12.72 13.43 -14.32
N VAL A 94 12.33 13.28 -15.59
CA VAL A 94 10.94 13.44 -15.99
C VAL A 94 10.14 12.29 -15.38
N ALA A 95 8.91 12.56 -14.95
CA ALA A 95 8.01 11.52 -14.45
C ALA A 95 7.98 10.32 -15.42
N SER A 96 8.13 9.12 -14.87
CA SER A 96 8.31 7.89 -15.67
C SER A 96 7.15 7.63 -16.62
N MET A 97 5.92 7.87 -16.18
CA MET A 97 4.69 7.73 -16.96
C MET A 97 4.62 8.68 -18.18
N LEU A 98 5.38 9.79 -18.14
CA LEU A 98 5.48 10.76 -19.24
C LEU A 98 6.68 10.49 -20.16
N SER A 99 7.48 9.46 -19.88
CA SER A 99 8.74 9.23 -20.58
C SER A 99 8.99 7.74 -20.86
N ILE A 100 9.53 7.01 -19.90
CA ILE A 100 10.06 5.66 -20.11
C ILE A 100 9.01 4.55 -19.98
N PHE A 101 7.92 4.80 -19.25
CA PHE A 101 6.95 3.75 -18.90
C PHE A 101 6.26 3.09 -20.11
N PRO A 102 5.88 3.82 -21.19
CA PRO A 102 5.37 3.18 -22.42
C PRO A 102 6.35 2.15 -22.99
N ASN A 103 7.63 2.51 -23.09
CA ASN A 103 8.68 1.60 -23.59
C ASN A 103 8.84 0.36 -22.71
N VAL A 104 8.64 0.49 -21.40
CA VAL A 104 8.68 -0.65 -20.47
C VAL A 104 7.53 -1.60 -20.76
N ILE A 105 6.31 -1.09 -20.98
CA ILE A 105 5.14 -1.91 -21.34
C ILE A 105 5.38 -2.64 -22.66
N GLU A 106 5.86 -1.94 -23.69
CA GLU A 106 6.02 -2.49 -25.05
C GLU A 106 7.12 -3.55 -25.16
N LYS A 107 8.14 -3.49 -24.28
CA LYS A 107 9.30 -4.40 -24.32
C LYS A 107 9.28 -5.50 -23.25
N SER A 108 8.35 -5.44 -22.31
CA SER A 108 8.24 -6.43 -21.24
C SER A 108 7.20 -7.50 -21.58
N VAL A 109 7.39 -8.71 -21.05
CA VAL A 109 6.38 -9.77 -21.15
C VAL A 109 5.12 -9.42 -20.37
N ARG A 110 5.28 -8.72 -19.25
CA ARG A 110 4.19 -8.30 -18.36
C ARG A 110 4.59 -7.08 -17.55
N THR A 111 3.76 -6.05 -17.57
CA THR A 111 3.89 -4.89 -16.69
C THR A 111 2.66 -4.79 -15.79
N VAL A 112 2.87 -4.66 -14.48
CA VAL A 112 1.79 -4.54 -13.50
C VAL A 112 1.99 -3.26 -12.69
N VAL A 113 0.93 -2.45 -12.60
CA VAL A 113 0.83 -1.31 -11.69
C VAL A 113 -0.18 -1.69 -10.61
N VAL A 114 0.21 -1.52 -9.35
CA VAL A 114 -0.60 -1.87 -8.19
C VAL A 114 -0.83 -0.63 -7.33
N HIS A 115 -2.07 -0.37 -6.93
CA HIS A 115 -2.44 0.77 -6.10
C HIS A 115 -3.37 0.36 -4.96
N GLY A 116 -3.18 0.92 -3.77
CA GLY A 116 -4.08 0.72 -2.64
C GLY A 116 -5.11 1.84 -2.53
N LEU A 117 -6.42 1.54 -2.48
CA LEU A 117 -7.47 2.56 -2.45
C LEU A 117 -7.54 3.34 -1.12
N ALA A 118 -6.91 2.86 -0.06
CA ALA A 118 -6.81 3.56 1.23
C ALA A 118 -5.52 4.40 1.36
N ASP A 119 -4.79 4.62 0.25
CA ASP A 119 -3.65 5.52 0.23
C ASP A 119 -4.07 6.97 -0.04
N PHE A 120 -3.86 7.83 0.95
CA PHE A 120 -4.13 9.27 0.86
C PHE A 120 -2.87 10.11 0.59
N ILE A 121 -1.69 9.48 0.57
CA ILE A 121 -0.44 10.13 0.16
C ILE A 121 -0.34 10.08 -1.37
N LEU A 122 -0.53 8.90 -1.95
CA LEU A 122 -0.65 8.71 -3.39
C LEU A 122 -2.05 8.18 -3.68
N VAL A 123 -2.92 9.03 -4.20
CA VAL A 123 -4.32 8.70 -4.44
C VAL A 123 -4.46 7.95 -5.77
N ALA A 124 -5.25 6.87 -5.81
CA ALA A 124 -5.36 5.97 -6.96
C ALA A 124 -5.83 6.68 -8.25
N GLU A 125 -6.68 7.69 -8.08
CA GLU A 125 -7.16 8.57 -9.14
C GLU A 125 -6.01 9.26 -9.89
N GLY A 126 -4.92 9.63 -9.21
CA GLY A 126 -3.73 10.19 -9.84
C GLY A 126 -3.07 9.21 -10.80
N THR A 127 -2.98 7.94 -10.39
CA THR A 127 -2.46 6.85 -11.22
C THR A 127 -3.38 6.57 -12.41
N ARG A 128 -4.72 6.56 -12.21
CA ARG A 128 -5.69 6.42 -13.30
C ARG A 128 -5.55 7.53 -14.34
N ILE A 129 -5.41 8.79 -13.92
CA ILE A 129 -5.19 9.93 -14.82
C ILE A 129 -3.88 9.75 -15.59
N ALA A 130 -2.80 9.36 -14.92
CA ALA A 130 -1.51 9.13 -15.56
C ALA A 130 -1.59 8.04 -16.63
N ILE A 131 -2.29 6.93 -16.35
CA ILE A 131 -2.49 5.84 -17.32
C ILE A 131 -3.35 6.31 -18.49
N GLN A 132 -4.48 6.99 -18.24
CA GLN A 132 -5.34 7.48 -19.32
C GLN A 132 -4.66 8.52 -20.21
N ASN A 133 -3.71 9.30 -19.69
CA ASN A 133 -2.93 10.25 -20.47
C ASN A 133 -1.78 9.61 -21.26
N MET A 134 -1.36 8.41 -20.89
CA MET A 134 -0.23 7.70 -21.50
C MET A 134 -0.62 7.05 -22.82
N THR A 135 0.26 7.11 -23.82
CA THR A 135 0.12 6.37 -25.09
C THR A 135 1.08 5.19 -25.11
N TRP A 136 0.57 3.99 -25.37
CA TRP A 136 1.39 2.78 -25.54
C TRP A 136 0.77 1.84 -26.57
N ASN A 137 1.60 1.09 -27.28
CA ASN A 137 1.18 0.17 -28.34
C ASN A 137 0.22 0.86 -29.35
N GLY A 138 0.49 2.13 -29.65
CA GLY A 138 -0.23 2.93 -30.65
C GLY A 138 -1.54 3.58 -30.21
N LEU A 139 -2.03 3.37 -28.97
CA LEU A 139 -3.29 3.96 -28.48
C LEU A 139 -3.09 4.64 -27.12
N GLN A 140 -3.86 5.72 -26.87
CA GLN A 140 -3.81 6.49 -25.63
C GLN A 140 -4.83 5.95 -24.62
N GLY A 141 -4.38 5.65 -23.40
CA GLY A 141 -5.24 5.21 -22.30
C GLY A 141 -5.86 3.83 -22.51
N PHE A 142 -6.53 3.32 -21.49
CA PHE A 142 -7.42 2.16 -21.64
C PHE A 142 -8.59 2.51 -22.56
N GLN A 143 -8.90 1.59 -23.47
CA GLN A 143 -9.98 1.72 -24.44
C GLN A 143 -11.29 1.15 -23.92
N THR A 144 -11.22 0.33 -22.87
CA THR A 144 -12.37 -0.24 -22.18
C THR A 144 -12.42 0.24 -20.73
N PRO A 145 -13.62 0.40 -20.15
CA PRO A 145 -13.73 0.82 -18.76
C PRO A 145 -13.13 -0.23 -17.81
N ILE A 146 -12.65 0.26 -16.67
CA ILE A 146 -12.19 -0.59 -15.57
C ILE A 146 -13.43 -1.12 -14.85
N GLU A 147 -13.66 -2.42 -14.91
CA GLU A 147 -14.81 -3.06 -14.27
C GLU A 147 -14.60 -3.21 -12.76
N PRO A 148 -15.54 -2.74 -11.91
CA PRO A 148 -15.41 -2.84 -10.47
C PRO A 148 -15.44 -4.30 -10.00
N ASP A 149 -14.79 -4.58 -8.86
CA ASP A 149 -14.88 -5.87 -8.15
C ASP A 149 -14.39 -7.08 -8.97
N SER A 150 -13.55 -6.81 -9.96
CA SER A 150 -13.04 -7.79 -10.94
C SER A 150 -11.79 -8.54 -10.48
N PHE A 151 -11.14 -8.12 -9.39
CA PHE A 151 -9.97 -8.80 -8.86
C PHE A 151 -10.37 -9.83 -7.80
N ILE A 152 -10.65 -11.05 -8.26
CA ILE A 152 -11.07 -12.17 -7.41
C ILE A 152 -9.90 -13.14 -7.19
N VAL A 153 -9.64 -13.48 -5.94
CA VAL A 153 -8.66 -14.49 -5.53
C VAL A 153 -9.39 -15.75 -5.09
N ASP A 154 -9.00 -16.89 -5.67
CA ASP A 154 -9.60 -18.19 -5.36
C ASP A 154 -9.55 -18.48 -3.86
N GLY A 155 -10.71 -18.82 -3.30
CA GLY A 155 -10.85 -19.12 -1.87
C GLY A 155 -10.81 -17.90 -0.94
N MET A 156 -10.56 -16.69 -1.44
CA MET A 156 -10.53 -15.46 -0.64
C MET A 156 -11.53 -14.39 -1.08
N GLY A 157 -12.09 -14.49 -2.29
CA GLY A 157 -13.12 -13.57 -2.79
C GLY A 157 -12.54 -12.34 -3.47
N ASN A 158 -13.31 -11.25 -3.49
CA ASN A 158 -12.95 -10.00 -4.16
C ASN A 158 -11.96 -9.16 -3.31
N PHE A 159 -10.82 -8.79 -3.90
CA PHE A 159 -9.79 -7.94 -3.30
C PHE A 159 -9.75 -6.52 -3.89
N GLY A 160 -10.56 -6.26 -4.90
CA GLY A 160 -10.76 -4.98 -5.55
C GLY A 160 -10.91 -5.14 -7.05
N THR A 161 -10.15 -4.37 -7.81
CA THR A 161 -10.39 -4.23 -9.24
C THR A 161 -9.12 -4.53 -10.03
N MET A 162 -9.25 -5.28 -11.13
CA MET A 162 -8.16 -5.56 -12.05
C MET A 162 -8.59 -5.24 -13.48
N HIS A 163 -7.72 -4.53 -14.19
CA HIS A 163 -7.90 -4.27 -15.61
C HIS A 163 -6.62 -4.60 -16.37
N GLN A 164 -6.75 -5.24 -17.53
CA GLN A 164 -5.61 -5.62 -18.35
C GLN A 164 -5.86 -5.27 -19.81
N GLU A 165 -4.93 -4.51 -20.40
CA GLU A 165 -5.03 -4.09 -21.80
C GLU A 165 -3.64 -3.87 -22.39
N ARG A 166 -3.38 -4.41 -23.60
CA ARG A 166 -2.15 -4.19 -24.38
C ARG A 166 -0.84 -4.33 -23.57
N GLY A 167 -0.74 -5.37 -22.74
CA GLY A 167 0.47 -5.70 -21.96
C GLY A 167 0.61 -5.00 -20.61
N LEU A 168 -0.30 -4.08 -20.27
CA LEU A 168 -0.39 -3.44 -18.96
C LEU A 168 -1.51 -4.06 -18.13
N THR A 169 -1.21 -4.43 -16.89
CA THR A 169 -2.21 -4.80 -15.87
C THR A 169 -2.24 -3.72 -14.79
N PHE A 170 -3.40 -3.20 -14.48
CA PHE A 170 -3.63 -2.27 -13.38
C PHE A 170 -4.49 -2.96 -12.33
N VAL A 171 -4.03 -2.96 -11.08
CA VAL A 171 -4.71 -3.61 -9.95
C VAL A 171 -4.90 -2.60 -8.83
N GLU A 172 -6.13 -2.51 -8.35
CA GLU A 172 -6.52 -1.66 -7.24
C GLU A 172 -7.00 -2.53 -6.09
N PHE A 173 -6.30 -2.47 -4.97
CA PHE A 173 -6.67 -3.18 -3.75
C PHE A 173 -7.60 -2.31 -2.91
N SER A 174 -8.83 -2.78 -2.69
CA SER A 174 -9.85 -2.02 -1.96
C SER A 174 -9.48 -1.74 -0.50
N TYR A 175 -8.72 -2.65 0.13
CA TYR A 175 -8.48 -2.64 1.58
C TYR A 175 -7.02 -2.38 1.93
N SER A 176 -6.30 -1.71 1.04
CA SER A 176 -4.87 -1.53 1.15
C SER A 176 -4.49 -0.05 1.13
N GLY A 177 -3.55 0.34 1.98
CA GLY A 177 -2.92 1.65 1.96
C GLY A 177 -1.67 1.70 1.07
N HIS A 178 -0.80 2.68 1.32
CA HIS A 178 0.44 2.94 0.56
C HIS A 178 1.36 1.71 0.44
N MET A 179 1.48 0.92 1.52
CA MET A 179 2.26 -0.31 1.54
C MET A 179 1.38 -1.50 1.22
N THR A 180 1.14 -1.73 -0.08
CA THR A 180 0.16 -2.73 -0.53
C THR A 180 0.43 -4.16 -0.14
N PRO A 181 1.67 -4.63 0.10
CA PRO A 181 1.88 -5.97 0.65
C PRO A 181 1.70 -6.01 2.17
N ARG A 182 1.86 -4.89 2.89
CA ARG A 182 1.76 -4.88 4.35
C ARG A 182 0.32 -4.98 4.85
N THR A 183 -0.60 -4.28 4.19
CA THR A 183 -1.98 -4.12 4.70
C THR A 183 -2.96 -5.27 4.37
N PRO A 184 -2.78 -6.10 3.33
CA PRO A 184 -3.55 -7.33 3.15
C PRO A 184 -2.87 -8.58 3.73
N PHE A 185 -1.56 -8.56 4.04
CA PHE A 185 -0.84 -9.73 4.60
C PHE A 185 -0.44 -9.60 6.07
N SER A 186 -0.33 -8.40 6.63
CA SER A 186 -0.21 -8.21 8.07
C SER A 186 -1.61 -7.96 8.63
N ILE A 187 -2.37 -9.05 8.74
CA ILE A 187 -3.69 -9.03 9.38
C ILE A 187 -3.55 -8.53 10.82
N CYS A 188 -2.45 -8.86 11.48
CA CYS A 188 -2.06 -8.34 12.79
C CYS A 188 -0.70 -7.62 12.70
N VAL A 189 -0.53 -6.53 13.47
CA VAL A 189 0.74 -5.78 13.59
C VAL A 189 1.84 -6.65 14.16
#